data_AF-A0A412G369-F1
#
_entry.id   AF-A0A412G369-F1
#
_cell.length_a   1.000
_cell.length_b   1.000
_cell.length_c   1.000
_cell.angle_alpha   90.00
_cell.angle_beta   90.00
_cell.angle_gamma   90.00
#
_symmetry.space_group_name_H-M   'P 1'
#
loop_
_entity.id
_entity.type
_entity.pdbx_description
1 polymer ?
#
loop_
_entity_poly.entity_id
_entity_poly.type
_entity_poly.pdbx_seq_one_letter_code
_entity_poly.pdbx_strand_id
1 'polypeptide(L)'
;MKNNLMLERPALNLSPIYSEDPSLKEQWGAYLSLKEEEFSALSVRQAHCHLVSEANWLNRKDARSCVQLGVKAKIGDICYIDFGQAYLNEAGFQHFGVILSFCNGKAFVVPMTSNPATYKMAYDPVECPNGRRHLMRIGLIEGMKKESVLFLNDCKYINTARIIDVKATIPENSALFRHIVNRVKECLML
;
A
#
# COMPACT_ATOMS: atom_id res chain seq x y z
N MET A 1 -25.08 -14.24 -19.08
CA MET A 1 -24.75 -15.24 -18.04
C MET A 1 -23.25 -15.50 -18.12
N LYS A 2 -22.45 -14.95 -17.19
CA LYS A 2 -21.02 -15.27 -17.11
C LYS A 2 -20.89 -16.52 -16.26
N ASN A 3 -20.44 -17.62 -16.87
CA ASN A 3 -20.07 -18.84 -16.17
C ASN A 3 -18.97 -18.51 -15.17
N ASN A 4 -19.34 -18.45 -13.89
CA ASN A 4 -18.42 -18.52 -12.77
C ASN A 4 -18.03 -19.99 -12.60
N LEU A 5 -17.18 -20.49 -13.51
CA LEU A 5 -16.37 -21.66 -13.21
C LEU A 5 -15.30 -21.18 -12.24
N MET A 6 -15.61 -21.23 -10.95
CA MET A 6 -14.59 -21.39 -9.92
C MET A 6 -13.90 -22.70 -10.26
N LEU A 7 -12.84 -22.64 -11.07
CA LEU A 7 -11.88 -23.73 -11.19
C LEU A 7 -11.53 -24.15 -9.76
N GLU A 8 -11.81 -25.40 -9.42
CA GLU A 8 -11.39 -25.99 -8.15
C GLU A 8 -9.88 -25.79 -8.07
N ARG A 9 -9.44 -24.78 -7.31
CA ARG A 9 -8.03 -24.53 -7.09
C ARG A 9 -7.50 -25.75 -6.36
N PRO A 10 -6.37 -26.35 -6.78
CA PRO A 10 -5.73 -27.37 -5.98
C PRO A 10 -5.51 -26.77 -4.59
N ALA A 11 -6.21 -27.29 -3.60
CA ALA A 11 -6.14 -26.79 -2.24
C ALA A 11 -4.73 -27.11 -1.74
N LEU A 12 -3.87 -26.09 -1.69
CA LEU A 12 -2.68 -26.16 -0.86
C LEU A 12 -3.17 -26.41 0.57
N ASN A 13 -3.09 -27.67 1.01
CA ASN A 13 -3.40 -28.07 2.38
C ASN A 13 -2.23 -27.66 3.29
N LEU A 14 -1.94 -26.35 3.28
CA LEU A 14 -0.94 -25.73 4.13
C LEU A 14 -1.53 -25.64 5.53
N SER A 15 -0.80 -26.15 6.51
CA SER A 15 -1.14 -25.93 7.92
C SER A 15 -1.36 -24.43 8.16
N PRO A 16 -2.45 -24.03 8.84
CA PRO A 16 -2.67 -22.63 9.20
C PRO A 16 -1.68 -22.13 10.26
N ILE A 17 -0.85 -23.03 10.81
CA ILE A 17 0.16 -22.76 11.84
C ILE A 17 1.54 -23.02 11.24
N TYR A 18 2.47 -22.08 11.45
CA TYR A 18 3.88 -22.24 11.09
C TYR A 18 4.47 -23.49 11.74
N SER A 19 5.20 -24.30 10.96
CA SER A 19 5.80 -25.55 11.40
C SER A 19 7.24 -25.64 10.92
N GLU A 20 8.10 -26.23 11.75
CA GLU A 20 9.50 -26.52 11.43
C GLU A 20 9.70 -27.95 10.89
N ASP A 21 8.61 -28.69 10.67
CA ASP A 21 8.67 -30.07 10.14
C ASP A 21 9.35 -30.09 8.76
N PRO A 22 10.52 -30.74 8.62
CA PRO A 22 11.24 -30.82 7.36
C PRO A 22 10.48 -31.55 6.25
N SER A 23 9.47 -32.38 6.58
CA SER A 23 8.63 -33.07 5.59
C SER A 23 7.82 -32.08 4.73
N LEU A 24 7.54 -30.88 5.25
CA LEU A 24 6.77 -29.84 4.54
C LEU A 24 7.50 -29.28 3.31
N LYS A 25 8.80 -29.57 3.14
CA LYS A 25 9.56 -29.20 1.94
C LYS A 25 8.97 -29.80 0.66
N GLU A 26 8.29 -30.95 0.77
CA GLU A 26 7.61 -31.58 -0.35
C GLU A 26 6.52 -30.68 -0.96
N GLN A 27 5.98 -29.74 -0.19
CA GLN A 27 4.94 -28.80 -0.63
C GLN A 27 5.49 -27.63 -1.46
N TRP A 28 6.82 -27.41 -1.47
CA TRP A 28 7.43 -26.29 -2.20
C TRP A 28 7.21 -26.40 -3.71
N GLY A 29 7.32 -27.61 -4.27
CA GLY A 29 7.08 -27.85 -5.69
C GLY A 29 5.65 -27.48 -6.10
N ALA A 30 4.66 -27.94 -5.32
CA ALA A 30 3.25 -27.62 -5.54
C ALA A 30 2.97 -26.11 -5.45
N TYR A 31 3.60 -25.41 -4.48
CA TYR A 31 3.50 -23.96 -4.36
C TYR A 31 4.09 -23.23 -5.57
N LEU A 32 5.26 -23.65 -6.06
CA LEU A 32 5.90 -23.04 -7.23
C LEU A 32 5.06 -23.23 -8.49
N SER A 33 4.49 -24.42 -8.70
CA SER A 33 3.57 -24.67 -9.83
C SER A 33 2.31 -23.82 -9.75
N LEU A 34 1.72 -23.65 -8.56
CA LEU A 34 0.58 -22.76 -8.38
C LEU A 34 0.94 -21.30 -8.69
N LYS A 35 2.15 -20.86 -8.27
CA LYS A 35 2.62 -19.51 -8.56
C LYS A 35 2.84 -19.28 -10.05
N GLU A 36 3.37 -20.27 -10.75
CA GLU A 36 3.52 -20.23 -12.21
C GLU A 36 2.15 -20.06 -12.89
N GLU A 37 1.17 -20.90 -12.54
CA GLU A 37 -0.20 -20.81 -13.07
C GLU A 37 -0.84 -19.44 -12.80
N GLU A 38 -0.73 -18.94 -11.56
CA GLU A 38 -1.23 -17.62 -11.18
C GLU A 38 -0.60 -16.52 -12.03
N PHE A 39 0.74 -16.52 -12.16
CA PHE A 39 1.46 -15.51 -12.93
C PHE A 39 1.15 -15.57 -14.43
N SER A 40 0.99 -16.77 -15.00
CA SER A 40 0.61 -16.95 -16.40
C SER A 40 -0.79 -16.40 -16.71
N ALA A 41 -1.68 -16.34 -15.71
CA ALA A 41 -3.02 -15.78 -15.87
C ALA A 41 -3.09 -14.24 -15.71
N LEU A 42 -2.03 -13.60 -15.22
CA LEU A 42 -1.98 -12.15 -15.01
C LEU A 42 -1.74 -11.38 -16.31
N SER A 43 -2.26 -10.16 -16.40
CA SER A 43 -1.78 -9.22 -17.42
C SER A 43 -0.30 -8.87 -17.17
N VAL A 44 0.42 -8.50 -18.25
CA VAL A 44 1.83 -8.07 -18.17
C VAL A 44 2.04 -7.00 -17.09
N ARG A 45 1.13 -6.03 -16.99
CA ARG A 45 1.20 -4.97 -15.98
C ARG A 45 1.09 -5.54 -14.56
N GLN A 46 0.13 -6.44 -14.32
CA GLN A 46 -0.04 -7.04 -13.00
C GLN A 46 1.19 -7.88 -12.64
N ALA A 47 1.61 -8.79 -13.51
CA ALA A 47 2.81 -9.60 -13.30
C ALA A 47 4.03 -8.74 -12.98
N HIS A 48 4.23 -7.64 -13.72
CA HIS A 48 5.32 -6.69 -13.46
C HIS A 48 5.24 -6.05 -12.06
N CYS A 49 4.04 -5.68 -11.58
CA CYS A 49 3.89 -5.17 -10.21
C CYS A 49 4.33 -6.19 -9.15
N HIS A 50 3.99 -7.48 -9.33
CA HIS A 50 4.43 -8.54 -8.43
C HIS A 50 5.97 -8.70 -8.47
N LEU A 51 6.56 -8.78 -9.67
CA LEU A 51 8.01 -8.96 -9.84
C LEU A 51 8.82 -7.83 -9.20
N VAL A 52 8.44 -6.57 -9.46
CA VAL A 52 9.17 -5.43 -8.88
C VAL A 52 9.03 -5.41 -7.36
N SER A 53 7.84 -5.77 -6.84
CA SER A 53 7.63 -5.81 -5.39
C SER A 53 8.42 -6.91 -4.69
N GLU A 54 8.50 -8.09 -5.31
CA GLU A 54 9.34 -9.18 -4.83
C GLU A 54 10.83 -8.84 -4.91
N ALA A 55 11.29 -8.25 -6.02
CA ALA A 55 12.67 -7.77 -6.16
C ALA A 55 13.02 -6.72 -5.09
N ASN A 56 12.12 -5.78 -4.81
CA ASN A 56 12.30 -4.82 -3.72
C ASN A 56 12.42 -5.53 -2.37
N TRP A 57 11.55 -6.50 -2.09
CA TRP A 57 11.59 -7.26 -0.84
C TRP A 57 12.91 -8.03 -0.70
N LEU A 58 13.33 -8.77 -1.73
CA LEU A 58 14.59 -9.53 -1.73
C LEU A 58 15.79 -8.64 -1.43
N ASN A 59 15.83 -7.43 -1.99
CA ASN A 59 16.94 -6.49 -1.81
C ASN A 59 16.90 -5.70 -0.50
N ARG A 60 15.75 -5.66 0.20
CA ARG A 60 15.53 -4.71 1.32
C ARG A 60 15.05 -5.36 2.61
N LYS A 61 14.65 -6.64 2.60
CA LYS A 61 14.05 -7.32 3.77
C LYS A 61 14.93 -7.32 5.02
N ASP A 62 16.26 -7.29 4.85
CA ASP A 62 17.23 -7.30 5.95
C ASP A 62 17.63 -5.89 6.42
N ALA A 63 17.13 -4.84 5.75
CA ALA A 63 17.36 -3.46 6.16
C ALA A 63 16.51 -3.09 7.39
N ARG A 64 17.16 -2.48 8.38
CA ARG A 64 16.51 -2.04 9.62
C ARG A 64 15.79 -0.70 9.48
N SER A 65 16.13 0.09 8.46
CA SER A 65 15.48 1.36 8.19
C SER A 65 15.66 1.85 6.75
N CYS A 66 14.82 2.80 6.32
CA CYS A 66 15.01 3.50 5.05
C CYS A 66 16.34 4.27 4.97
N VAL A 67 16.88 4.71 6.12
CA VAL A 67 18.14 5.47 6.19
C VAL A 67 19.33 4.60 5.78
N GLN A 68 19.32 3.31 6.14
CA GLN A 68 20.33 2.34 5.68
C GLN A 68 20.29 2.15 4.17
N LEU A 69 19.14 2.41 3.54
CA LEU A 69 18.93 2.35 2.10
C LEU A 69 19.16 3.72 1.43
N GLY A 70 19.71 4.70 2.15
CA GLY A 70 20.00 6.04 1.64
C GLY A 70 18.82 7.02 1.63
N VAL A 71 17.65 6.62 2.14
CA VAL A 71 16.43 7.45 2.11
C VAL A 71 16.19 8.13 3.46
N LYS A 72 16.00 9.45 3.45
CA LYS A 72 15.76 10.27 4.65
C LYS A 72 14.34 10.82 4.66
N ALA A 73 13.37 9.98 5.00
CA ALA A 73 11.97 10.38 5.14
C ALA A 73 11.70 11.09 6.48
N LYS A 74 10.77 12.04 6.48
CA LYS A 74 10.31 12.83 7.62
C LYS A 74 8.79 12.82 7.72
N ILE A 75 8.27 13.29 8.86
CA ILE A 75 6.83 13.51 9.04
C ILE A 75 6.38 14.57 8.03
N GLY A 76 5.24 14.33 7.38
CA GLY A 76 4.71 15.18 6.31
C GLY A 76 5.20 14.82 4.91
N ASP A 77 6.24 13.99 4.77
CA ASP A 77 6.71 13.58 3.45
C ASP A 77 5.70 12.72 2.72
N ILE A 78 5.59 12.97 1.41
CA ILE A 78 4.94 12.09 0.45
C ILE A 78 6.02 11.20 -0.14
N CYS A 79 5.94 9.92 0.21
CA CYS A 79 6.92 8.93 -0.18
C CYS A 79 6.39 8.01 -1.27
N TYR A 80 7.28 7.53 -2.15
CA TYR A 80 7.05 6.35 -2.98
C TYR A 80 7.35 5.11 -2.16
N ILE A 81 6.38 4.22 -2.01
CA ILE A 81 6.38 3.13 -1.03
C ILE A 81 5.99 1.82 -1.72
N ASP A 82 6.66 0.73 -1.35
CA ASP A 82 6.23 -0.63 -1.68
C ASP A 82 5.39 -1.26 -0.57
N PHE A 83 4.08 -1.32 -0.78
CA PHE A 83 3.14 -1.94 0.15
C PHE A 83 3.12 -3.47 0.08
N GLY A 84 3.72 -4.09 -0.95
CA GLY A 84 3.70 -5.55 -1.13
C GLY A 84 2.38 -6.06 -1.71
N GLN A 85 2.27 -7.39 -1.85
CA GLN A 85 0.98 -8.01 -2.17
C GLN A 85 -0.05 -7.68 -1.08
N ALA A 86 -1.27 -7.37 -1.49
CA ALA A 86 -2.31 -6.87 -0.60
C ALA A 86 -3.66 -7.49 -0.95
N TYR A 87 -4.55 -7.56 0.03
CA TYR A 87 -5.91 -8.05 -0.19
C TYR A 87 -6.75 -7.01 -0.93
N LEU A 88 -7.92 -7.45 -1.41
CA LEU A 88 -8.89 -6.54 -2.01
C LEU A 88 -9.22 -5.40 -1.03
N ASN A 89 -9.23 -4.17 -1.53
CA ASN A 89 -9.43 -2.90 -0.80
C ASN A 89 -8.21 -2.37 -0.01
N GLU A 90 -7.07 -3.04 -0.07
CA GLU A 90 -5.80 -2.51 0.44
C GLU A 90 -4.98 -1.93 -0.72
N ALA A 91 -4.21 -0.88 -0.46
CA ALA A 91 -3.14 -0.43 -1.33
C ALA A 91 -2.04 -1.51 -1.35
N GLY A 92 -1.83 -2.11 -2.53
CA GLY A 92 -0.79 -3.09 -2.79
C GLY A 92 0.26 -2.58 -3.77
N PHE A 93 1.41 -3.24 -3.81
CA PHE A 93 2.56 -2.88 -4.64
C PHE A 93 2.97 -1.43 -4.43
N GLN A 94 3.42 -0.76 -5.49
CA GLN A 94 3.96 0.58 -5.38
C GLN A 94 2.86 1.65 -5.45
N HIS A 95 2.76 2.43 -4.38
CA HIS A 95 1.92 3.61 -4.31
C HIS A 95 2.65 4.75 -3.60
N PHE A 96 2.12 5.96 -3.74
CA PHE A 96 2.54 7.03 -2.85
C PHE A 96 1.84 6.89 -1.50
N GLY A 97 2.41 7.47 -0.45
CA GLY A 97 1.76 7.62 0.85
C GLY A 97 2.35 8.76 1.65
N VAL A 98 1.54 9.37 2.52
CA VAL A 98 1.96 10.47 3.40
C VAL A 98 2.41 9.89 4.74
N ILE A 99 3.59 10.27 5.21
CA ILE A 99 4.10 9.91 6.54
C ILE A 99 3.46 10.80 7.60
N LEU A 100 2.76 10.20 8.57
CA LEU A 100 2.14 10.94 9.67
C LEU A 100 2.90 10.84 10.98
N SER A 101 3.61 9.73 11.22
CA SER A 101 4.46 9.56 12.40
C SER A 101 5.49 8.45 12.20
N PHE A 102 6.46 8.37 13.09
CA PHE A 102 7.36 7.22 13.21
C PHE A 102 7.22 6.59 14.59
N CYS A 103 7.29 5.26 14.66
CA CYS A 103 7.29 4.51 15.90
C CYS A 103 8.10 3.22 15.71
N ASN A 104 9.14 3.03 16.53
CA ASN A 104 9.95 1.80 16.59
C ASN A 104 10.36 1.23 15.21
N GLY A 105 11.02 2.04 14.38
CA GLY A 105 11.47 1.64 13.04
C GLY A 105 10.37 1.54 11.97
N LYS A 106 9.12 1.81 12.34
CA LYS A 106 7.97 1.87 11.43
C LYS A 106 7.54 3.31 11.18
N ALA A 107 7.01 3.56 9.98
CA ALA A 107 6.30 4.78 9.66
C ALA A 107 4.80 4.51 9.67
N PHE A 108 4.01 5.38 10.31
CA PHE A 108 2.57 5.40 10.13
C PHE A 108 2.25 6.19 8.88
N VAL A 109 1.61 5.56 7.90
CA VAL A 109 1.41 6.13 6.57
C VAL A 109 -0.05 6.08 6.17
N VAL A 110 -0.47 7.05 5.35
CA VAL A 110 -1.75 7.02 4.66
C VAL A 110 -1.50 6.85 3.15
N PRO A 111 -1.88 5.71 2.55
CA PRO A 111 -1.74 5.49 1.11
C PRO A 111 -2.53 6.52 0.31
N MET A 112 -2.07 6.82 -0.90
CA MET A 112 -2.70 7.82 -1.76
C MET A 112 -2.80 7.38 -3.22
N THR A 113 -3.74 8.00 -3.94
CA THR A 113 -3.93 7.84 -5.38
C THR A 113 -4.17 9.18 -6.06
N SER A 114 -3.79 9.27 -7.32
CA SER A 114 -4.15 10.39 -8.20
C SER A 114 -5.16 9.97 -9.28
N ASN A 115 -5.94 8.90 -9.02
CA ASN A 115 -7.01 8.46 -9.91
C ASN A 115 -8.16 9.49 -9.92
N PRO A 116 -8.49 10.11 -11.07
CA PRO A 116 -9.54 11.12 -11.14
C PRO A 116 -10.93 10.62 -10.72
N ALA A 117 -11.25 9.35 -10.95
CA ALA A 117 -12.52 8.77 -10.52
C ALA A 117 -12.61 8.70 -8.99
N THR A 118 -11.53 8.28 -8.33
CA THR A 118 -11.43 8.27 -6.87
C THR A 118 -11.53 9.69 -6.29
N TYR A 119 -10.91 10.66 -6.94
CA TYR A 119 -10.99 12.08 -6.56
C TYR A 119 -12.43 12.59 -6.56
N LYS A 120 -13.16 12.35 -7.66
CA LYS A 120 -14.57 12.77 -7.79
C LYS A 120 -15.49 12.13 -6.75
N MET A 121 -15.22 10.89 -6.35
CA MET A 121 -16.01 10.17 -5.33
C MET A 121 -15.65 10.54 -3.89
N ALA A 122 -14.51 11.21 -3.66
CA ALA A 122 -14.09 11.58 -2.31
C ALA A 122 -15.02 12.65 -1.71
N TYR A 123 -15.33 12.52 -0.43
CA TYR A 123 -16.16 13.47 0.30
C TYR A 123 -15.55 14.87 0.24
N ASP A 124 -16.37 15.84 -0.12
CA ASP A 124 -16.08 17.27 -0.05
C ASP A 124 -17.34 18.00 0.41
N PRO A 125 -17.31 18.85 1.45
CA PRO A 125 -18.52 19.46 2.00
C PRO A 125 -19.24 20.40 1.03
N VAL A 126 -18.56 20.90 0.00
CA VAL A 126 -19.11 21.85 -0.97
C VAL A 126 -19.39 21.16 -2.30
N GLU A 127 -18.41 20.46 -2.86
CA GLU A 127 -18.50 19.87 -4.20
C GLU A 127 -19.11 18.46 -4.21
N CYS A 128 -18.94 17.68 -3.14
CA CYS A 128 -19.38 16.29 -3.08
C CYS A 128 -19.83 15.88 -1.66
N PRO A 129 -20.91 16.48 -1.13
CA PRO A 129 -21.31 16.31 0.27
C PRO A 129 -21.72 14.88 0.62
N ASN A 130 -22.08 14.07 -0.38
CA ASN A 130 -22.41 12.65 -0.23
C ASN A 130 -21.25 11.71 -0.64
N GLY A 131 -20.05 12.26 -0.82
CA GLY A 131 -18.87 11.47 -1.20
C GLY A 131 -18.41 10.52 -0.10
N ARG A 132 -17.48 9.63 -0.46
CA ARG A 132 -16.92 8.61 0.44
C ARG A 132 -16.06 9.26 1.50
N ARG A 133 -16.47 9.14 2.76
CA ARG A 133 -15.80 9.78 3.91
C ARG A 133 -14.41 9.20 4.24
N HIS A 134 -14.12 7.97 3.84
CA HIS A 134 -12.78 7.38 3.99
C HIS A 134 -11.78 7.88 2.93
N LEU A 135 -12.25 8.65 1.95
CA LEU A 135 -11.42 9.28 0.92
C LEU A 135 -11.28 10.77 1.22
N MET A 136 -10.06 11.28 1.25
CA MET A 136 -9.78 12.69 1.51
C MET A 136 -9.00 13.32 0.37
N ARG A 137 -9.56 14.34 -0.27
CA ARG A 137 -8.84 15.15 -1.26
C ARG A 137 -7.77 15.98 -0.56
N ILE A 138 -6.59 16.06 -1.17
CA ILE A 138 -5.48 16.93 -0.72
C ILE A 138 -5.07 17.96 -1.78
N GLY A 139 -5.81 18.03 -2.89
CA GLY A 139 -5.46 18.90 -4.03
C GLY A 139 -4.12 18.53 -4.67
N LEU A 140 -3.54 19.50 -5.38
CA LEU A 140 -2.21 19.41 -5.97
C LEU A 140 -1.16 19.90 -4.98
N ILE A 141 -0.33 18.99 -4.48
CA ILE A 141 0.80 19.32 -3.60
C ILE A 141 2.00 19.78 -4.45
N GLU A 142 2.74 20.78 -3.98
CA GLU A 142 3.97 21.23 -4.63
C GLU A 142 4.97 20.06 -4.83
N GLY A 143 5.56 19.98 -6.03
CA GLY A 143 6.42 18.86 -6.43
C GLY A 143 5.67 17.64 -6.98
N MET A 144 4.34 17.55 -6.78
CA MET A 144 3.50 16.51 -7.38
C MET A 144 2.93 16.96 -8.73
N LYS A 145 2.52 16.00 -9.55
CA LYS A 145 2.02 16.25 -10.93
C LYS A 145 0.49 16.32 -11.04
N LYS A 146 -0.22 15.83 -10.04
CA LYS A 146 -1.68 15.63 -10.08
C LYS A 146 -2.30 15.84 -8.71
N GLU A 147 -3.54 16.30 -8.73
CA GLU A 147 -4.38 16.27 -7.54
C GLU A 147 -4.53 14.84 -7.02
N SER A 148 -4.60 14.71 -5.69
CA SER A 148 -4.52 13.41 -5.05
C SER A 148 -5.53 13.23 -3.93
N VAL A 149 -5.78 11.96 -3.61
CA VAL A 149 -6.70 11.48 -2.57
C VAL A 149 -5.96 10.55 -1.63
N LEU A 150 -6.20 10.70 -0.33
CA LEU A 150 -5.76 9.78 0.71
C LEU A 150 -6.83 8.73 1.01
N PHE A 151 -6.40 7.47 1.16
CA PHE A 151 -7.23 6.37 1.66
C PHE A 151 -7.11 6.30 3.18
N LEU A 152 -7.95 7.05 3.89
CA LEU A 152 -7.88 7.20 5.34
C LEU A 152 -8.06 5.86 6.09
N ASN A 153 -8.94 5.00 5.57
CA ASN A 153 -9.24 3.68 6.14
C ASN A 153 -8.15 2.63 5.88
N ASP A 154 -7.17 2.95 5.03
CA ASP A 154 -6.04 2.09 4.72
C ASP A 154 -4.74 2.60 5.34
N CYS A 155 -4.85 3.50 6.32
CA CYS A 155 -3.69 3.96 7.07
C CYS A 155 -3.11 2.82 7.91
N LYS A 156 -1.78 2.69 7.90
CA LYS A 156 -1.10 1.55 8.53
C LYS A 156 0.33 1.87 8.93
N TYR A 157 0.86 1.13 9.88
CA TYR A 157 2.29 1.11 10.14
C TYR A 157 3.00 0.21 9.13
N ILE A 158 4.01 0.75 8.46
CA ILE A 158 4.90 -0.01 7.56
C ILE A 158 6.32 0.00 8.11
N ASN A 159 7.10 -1.05 7.82
CA ASN A 159 8.55 -0.98 8.02
C ASN A 159 9.12 0.12 7.10
N THR A 160 9.94 1.02 7.65
CA THR A 160 10.53 2.11 6.85
C THR A 160 11.37 1.60 5.68
N ALA A 161 11.93 0.39 5.71
CA ALA A 161 12.62 -0.22 4.57
C ALA A 161 11.75 -0.35 3.29
N ARG A 162 10.43 -0.22 3.41
CA ARG A 162 9.49 -0.15 2.27
C ARG A 162 9.47 1.19 1.54
N ILE A 163 10.01 2.24 2.16
CA ILE A 163 10.08 3.58 1.58
C ILE A 163 11.21 3.59 0.53
N ILE A 164 10.83 3.83 -0.72
CA ILE A 164 11.73 3.82 -1.87
C ILE A 164 12.36 5.20 -2.06
N ASP A 165 11.55 6.26 -1.97
CA ASP A 165 11.99 7.63 -2.25
C ASP A 165 11.04 8.67 -1.64
N VAL A 166 11.52 9.89 -1.43
CA VAL A 166 10.71 11.05 -1.02
C VAL A 166 10.42 11.91 -2.25
N LYS A 167 9.15 12.25 -2.49
CA LYS A 167 8.72 12.95 -3.71
C LYS A 167 8.25 14.39 -3.48
N ALA A 168 7.64 14.65 -2.33
CA ALA A 168 7.17 15.96 -1.93
C ALA A 168 7.03 15.99 -0.40
N THR A 169 6.75 17.17 0.14
CA THR A 169 6.53 17.35 1.58
C THR A 169 5.32 18.25 1.80
N ILE A 170 4.42 17.81 2.68
CA ILE A 170 3.38 18.66 3.27
C ILE A 170 3.94 19.14 4.60
N PRO A 171 4.15 20.46 4.81
CA PRO A 171 4.73 20.95 6.06
C PRO A 171 3.90 20.52 7.28
N GLU A 172 4.56 19.97 8.30
CA GLU A 172 3.90 19.44 9.51
C GLU A 172 3.08 20.51 10.24
N ASN A 173 3.54 21.75 10.22
CA ASN A 173 2.87 22.91 10.81
C ASN A 173 1.77 23.51 9.91
N SER A 174 1.50 22.95 8.73
CA SER A 174 0.46 23.44 7.83
C SER A 174 -0.94 23.09 8.32
N ALA A 175 -1.93 23.89 7.91
CA ALA A 175 -3.34 23.59 8.17
C ALA A 175 -3.76 22.27 7.51
N LEU A 176 -3.25 21.99 6.30
CA LEU A 176 -3.53 20.75 5.58
C LEU A 176 -3.04 19.53 6.34
N PHE A 177 -1.80 19.53 6.84
CA PHE A 177 -1.27 18.39 7.60
C PHE A 177 -2.08 18.13 8.87
N ARG A 178 -2.40 19.17 9.65
CA ARG A 178 -3.29 19.05 10.82
C ARG A 178 -4.66 18.49 10.44
N HIS A 179 -5.21 18.94 9.32
CA HIS A 179 -6.51 18.45 8.84
C HIS A 179 -6.44 16.97 8.46
N ILE A 180 -5.37 16.51 7.78
CA ILE A 180 -5.16 15.09 7.46
C ILE A 180 -5.14 14.25 8.74
N VAL A 181 -4.36 14.66 9.75
CA VAL A 181 -4.27 13.94 11.02
C VAL A 181 -5.63 13.83 11.71
N ASN A 182 -6.42 14.90 11.73
CA ASN A 182 -7.76 14.89 12.32
C ASN A 182 -8.71 13.96 11.56
N ARG A 183 -8.68 14.01 10.22
CA ARG A 183 -9.50 13.14 9.36
C ARG A 183 -9.15 11.66 9.52
N VAL A 184 -7.89 11.32 9.72
CA VAL A 184 -7.48 9.94 10.06
C VAL A 184 -8.02 9.53 11.42
N LYS A 185 -7.89 10.37 12.46
CA LYS A 185 -8.43 10.09 13.79
C LYS A 185 -9.93 9.87 13.76
N GLU A 186 -10.67 10.72 13.04
CA GLU A 186 -12.10 10.54 12.83
C GLU A 186 -12.39 9.20 12.17
N CYS A 187 -11.71 8.88 11.06
CA CYS A 187 -11.93 7.65 10.30
C CYS A 187 -11.64 6.37 11.10
N LEU A 188 -10.70 6.39 12.03
CA LEU A 188 -10.36 5.25 12.90
C LEU A 188 -11.37 5.03 14.02
N MET A 189 -12.23 6.01 14.30
CA MET A 189 -13.24 5.98 15.36
C MET A 189 -14.68 5.88 14.83
N LEU A 190 -14.85 5.73 13.50
CA LEU A 190 -16.14 5.45 12.84
C LEU A 190 -16.52 3.98 12.97
#